data_AF-A0A7X4EDU9-F1
#
_entry.id   AF-A0A7X4EDU9-F1
#
_cell.length_a   1.000
_cell.length_b   1.000
_cell.length_c   1.000
_cell.angle_alpha   90.00
_cell.angle_beta   90.00
_cell.angle_gamma   90.00
#
_symmetry.space_group_name_H-M   'P 1'
#
loop_
_entity.id
_entity.type
_entity.pdbx_description
1 polymer ?
#
loop_
_entity_poly.entity_id
_entity_poly.type
_entity_poly.pdbx_seq_one_letter_code
_entity_poly.pdbx_strand_id
1 'polypeptide(L)'
;MILLVVLLGGPTGLWALTLGEAKAKGLVGETQTGYLGIVSGKGSREVRALTKDVNQKRKQKYRGVAKHNGTSLQTVEVLAGKNLIKRTRPGHFIQLPSGKWTKK
;
A
#
# COMPACT_ATOMS: atom_id res chain seq x y z
N MET A 1 20.66 52.23 -7.67
CA MET A 1 21.29 51.07 -6.98
C MET A 1 20.71 50.96 -5.59
N ILE A 2 19.71 50.10 -5.39
CA ILE A 2 19.59 49.27 -4.18
C ILE A 2 19.16 47.89 -4.68
N LEU A 3 19.96 46.93 -4.27
CA LEU A 3 20.01 45.52 -4.63
C LEU A 3 19.24 44.70 -3.58
N LEU A 4 18.66 43.56 -3.98
CA LEU A 4 18.30 42.38 -3.16
C LEU A 4 17.12 42.58 -2.20
N VAL A 5 16.16 41.65 -2.05
CA VAL A 5 16.31 40.19 -1.91
C VAL A 5 15.11 39.47 -2.55
N VAL A 6 15.43 38.50 -3.40
CA VAL A 6 14.51 37.43 -3.80
C VAL A 6 14.31 36.51 -2.58
N LEU A 7 13.10 36.42 -2.06
CA LEU A 7 12.68 35.32 -1.20
C LEU A 7 11.87 34.34 -2.04
N LEU A 8 12.56 33.29 -2.48
CA LEU A 8 12.00 32.06 -3.01
C LEU A 8 11.13 31.39 -1.93
N GLY A 9 9.85 31.75 -1.87
CA GLY A 9 8.83 30.93 -1.23
C GLY A 9 8.57 29.70 -2.10
N GLY A 10 9.42 28.68 -2.00
CA GLY A 10 9.21 27.42 -2.70
C GLY A 10 7.87 26.78 -2.31
N PRO A 11 7.18 26.10 -3.24
CA PRO A 11 5.95 25.40 -2.89
C PRO A 11 6.30 24.29 -1.90
N THR A 12 5.91 24.44 -0.63
CA THR A 12 5.91 23.32 0.32
C THR A 12 4.84 22.35 -0.15
N GLY A 13 5.23 21.46 -1.06
CA GLY A 13 4.36 20.42 -1.54
C GLY A 13 3.97 19.49 -0.39
N LEU A 14 2.75 19.66 0.12
CA LEU A 14 2.05 18.60 0.86
C LEU A 14 1.71 17.47 -0.11
N TRP A 15 2.70 16.68 -0.53
CA TRP A 15 2.47 15.57 -1.44
C TRP A 15 1.85 14.43 -0.63
N ALA A 16 0.63 14.03 -0.99
CA ALA A 16 -0.05 12.92 -0.35
C ALA A 16 0.76 11.63 -0.56
N LEU A 17 0.99 10.87 0.51
CA LEU A 17 1.72 9.61 0.44
C LEU A 17 1.03 8.64 -0.54
N THR A 18 1.74 8.26 -1.60
CA THR A 18 1.23 7.29 -2.57
C THR A 18 1.51 5.85 -2.14
N LEU A 19 0.77 4.90 -2.72
CA LEU A 19 1.02 3.46 -2.49
C LEU A 19 2.44 3.04 -2.91
N GLY A 20 2.93 3.58 -4.03
CA GLY A 20 4.27 3.28 -4.52
C GLY A 20 5.34 3.69 -3.51
N GLU A 21 5.27 4.93 -3.02
CA GLU A 21 6.19 5.46 -2.02
C GLU A 21 6.08 4.71 -0.70
N ALA A 22 4.87 4.39 -0.24
CA ALA A 22 4.67 3.65 0.99
C ALA A 22 5.32 2.27 0.93
N LYS A 23 5.26 1.58 -0.21
CA LYS A 23 5.94 0.29 -0.42
C LYS A 23 7.46 0.45 -0.53
N ALA A 24 7.93 1.45 -1.27
CA ALA A 24 9.35 1.71 -1.45
C ALA A 24 10.04 2.07 -0.12
N LYS A 25 9.39 2.87 0.72
CA LYS A 25 9.84 3.21 2.09
C LYS A 25 9.60 2.05 3.08
N GLY A 26 8.97 0.97 2.63
CA GLY A 26 8.64 -0.20 3.43
C GLY A 26 7.71 0.10 4.61
N LEU A 27 6.84 1.10 4.48
CA LEU A 27 5.79 1.46 5.44
C LEU A 27 4.65 0.44 5.43
N VAL A 28 4.40 -0.13 4.24
CA VAL A 28 3.37 -1.16 4.01
C VAL A 28 3.94 -2.32 3.21
N GLY A 29 3.30 -3.49 3.33
CA GLY A 29 3.60 -4.68 2.54
C GLY A 29 2.33 -5.44 2.13
N GLU A 30 2.48 -6.39 1.21
CA GLU A 30 1.36 -7.24 0.74
C GLU A 30 1.09 -8.40 1.71
N THR A 31 -0.18 -8.68 1.99
CA THR A 31 -0.62 -9.82 2.82
C THR A 31 -1.03 -11.02 1.97
N GLN A 32 -1.17 -12.19 2.63
CA GLN A 32 -1.65 -13.43 2.00
C GLN A 32 -3.08 -13.33 1.45
N THR A 33 -3.87 -12.36 1.93
CA THR A 33 -5.25 -12.10 1.52
C THR A 33 -5.36 -10.96 0.50
N GLY A 34 -4.24 -10.52 -0.08
CA GLY A 34 -4.24 -9.51 -1.13
C GLY A 34 -4.57 -8.11 -0.64
N TYR A 35 -4.39 -7.84 0.64
CA TYR A 35 -4.49 -6.51 1.24
C TYR A 35 -3.11 -5.94 1.57
N LEU A 36 -3.07 -4.67 1.92
CA LEU A 36 -1.90 -4.05 2.51
C LEU A 36 -1.95 -4.19 4.03
N GLY A 37 -0.82 -4.57 4.62
CA GLY A 37 -0.57 -4.44 6.05
C GLY A 37 0.49 -3.37 6.30
N ILE A 38 0.39 -2.70 7.45
CA ILE A 38 1.41 -1.75 7.92
C ILE A 38 2.54 -2.56 8.54
N VAL A 39 3.77 -2.29 8.11
CA VAL A 39 4.96 -2.94 8.69
C VAL A 39 5.18 -2.42 10.10
N SER A 40 5.49 -3.29 11.05
CA SER A 40 5.60 -2.97 12.48
C SER A 40 6.43 -1.70 12.74
N GLY A 41 5.91 -0.80 13.58
CA GLY A 41 6.55 0.47 13.92
C GLY A 41 6.38 1.60 12.90
N LYS A 42 5.70 1.38 11.76
CA LYS A 42 5.59 2.37 10.66
C LYS A 42 4.19 2.93 10.43
N GLY A 43 3.34 2.90 11.44
CA GLY A 43 1.95 3.37 11.37
C GLY A 43 1.80 4.87 11.64
N SER A 44 2.20 5.74 10.72
CA SER A 44 1.79 7.15 10.79
C SER A 44 0.29 7.30 10.47
N ARG A 45 -0.29 8.50 10.69
CA ARG A 45 -1.69 8.78 10.36
C ARG A 45 -1.93 8.63 8.85
N GLU A 46 -1.00 9.12 8.05
CA GLU A 46 -1.01 9.11 6.59
C GLU A 46 -0.91 7.67 6.07
N VAL A 47 -0.02 6.86 6.65
CA VAL A 47 0.11 5.43 6.29
C VAL A 47 -1.20 4.67 6.60
N ARG A 48 -1.80 4.89 7.77
CA ARG A 48 -3.10 4.29 8.12
C ARG A 48 -4.20 4.69 7.16
N ALA A 49 -4.30 5.97 6.81
CA ALA A 49 -5.30 6.48 5.88
C ALA A 49 -5.15 5.85 4.49
N LEU A 50 -3.92 5.82 3.96
CA LEU A 50 -3.60 5.18 2.69
C LEU A 50 -3.92 3.68 2.69
N THR A 51 -3.50 2.95 3.73
CA THR A 51 -3.78 1.51 3.85
C THR A 51 -5.28 1.24 3.86
N LYS A 52 -6.06 2.04 4.61
CA LYS A 52 -7.52 1.90 4.67
C LYS A 52 -8.16 2.15 3.30
N ASP A 53 -7.81 3.25 2.64
CA ASP A 53 -8.34 3.61 1.32
C ASP A 53 -8.07 2.51 0.27
N VAL A 54 -6.81 2.06 0.16
CA VAL A 54 -6.44 1.01 -0.79
C VAL A 54 -7.15 -0.31 -0.49
N ASN A 55 -7.22 -0.71 0.79
CA ASN A 55 -7.87 -1.96 1.17
C ASN A 55 -9.38 -1.91 0.91
N GLN A 56 -10.03 -0.77 1.10
CA GLN A 56 -11.44 -0.59 0.77
C GLN A 56 -11.70 -0.75 -0.75
N LYS A 57 -10.89 -0.09 -1.58
CA LYS A 57 -10.95 -0.21 -3.06
C LYS A 57 -10.73 -1.65 -3.52
N ARG A 58 -9.72 -2.34 -2.97
CA ARG A 58 -9.45 -3.75 -3.25
C ARG A 58 -10.63 -4.64 -2.86
N LYS A 59 -11.19 -4.47 -1.66
CA LYS A 59 -12.34 -5.26 -1.19
C LYS A 59 -13.57 -5.08 -2.07
N GLN A 60 -13.83 -3.85 -2.54
CA GLN A 60 -14.91 -3.60 -3.51
C GLN A 60 -14.66 -4.34 -4.83
N LYS A 61 -13.45 -4.27 -5.38
CA LYS A 61 -13.06 -5.01 -6.58
C LYS A 61 -13.20 -6.52 -6.40
N TYR A 62 -12.71 -7.06 -5.29
CA TYR A 62 -12.77 -8.50 -5.01
C TYR A 62 -14.21 -8.99 -4.87
N ARG A 63 -15.10 -8.20 -4.25
CA ARG A 63 -16.54 -8.51 -4.21
C ARG A 63 -17.17 -8.56 -5.60
N GLY A 64 -16.80 -7.63 -6.48
CA GLY A 64 -17.25 -7.65 -7.88
C GLY A 64 -16.81 -8.92 -8.61
N VAL A 65 -15.54 -9.31 -8.48
CA VAL A 65 -15.00 -10.54 -9.07
C VAL A 65 -15.66 -11.79 -8.47
N ALA A 66 -15.86 -11.83 -7.16
CA ALA A 66 -16.50 -12.94 -6.47
C ALA A 66 -17.93 -13.15 -6.98
N LYS A 67 -18.71 -12.07 -7.08
CA LYS A 67 -20.07 -12.09 -7.64
C LYS A 67 -20.08 -12.54 -9.11
N HIS A 68 -19.18 -12.00 -9.92
CA HIS A 68 -19.11 -12.35 -11.35
C HIS A 68 -18.77 -13.83 -11.57
N ASN A 69 -17.86 -14.38 -10.76
CA ASN A 69 -17.37 -15.75 -10.91
C ASN A 69 -18.17 -16.78 -10.08
N GLY A 70 -19.23 -16.36 -9.37
CA GLY A 70 -19.99 -17.25 -8.49
C GLY A 70 -19.15 -17.90 -7.39
N THR A 71 -18.12 -17.21 -6.89
CA THR A 71 -17.19 -17.72 -5.88
C THR A 71 -17.20 -16.88 -4.61
N SER A 72 -16.56 -17.36 -3.55
CA SER A 72 -16.47 -16.63 -2.29
C SER A 72 -15.50 -15.44 -2.40
N LEU A 73 -15.75 -14.39 -1.61
CA LEU A 73 -14.81 -13.27 -1.47
C LEU A 73 -13.43 -13.75 -1.00
N GLN A 74 -13.41 -14.69 -0.05
CA GLN A 74 -12.18 -15.25 0.51
C GLN A 74 -11.32 -15.94 -0.56
N THR A 75 -11.94 -16.69 -1.47
CA THR A 75 -11.24 -17.34 -2.60
C THR A 75 -10.55 -16.29 -3.47
N VAL A 76 -11.24 -15.19 -3.78
CA VAL A 76 -10.66 -14.08 -4.57
C VAL A 76 -9.52 -13.39 -3.82
N GLU A 77 -9.67 -13.15 -2.52
CA GLU A 77 -8.66 -12.51 -1.67
C GLU A 77 -7.36 -13.33 -1.63
N VAL A 78 -7.44 -14.65 -1.45
CA VAL A 78 -6.28 -15.54 -1.43
C VAL A 78 -5.57 -15.58 -2.79
N LEU A 79 -6.34 -15.68 -3.90
CA LEU A 79 -5.77 -15.65 -5.24
C LEU A 79 -5.11 -14.30 -5.55
N ALA A 80 -5.73 -13.19 -5.12
CA ALA A 80 -5.17 -11.86 -5.25
C ALA A 80 -3.87 -11.72 -4.44
N GLY A 81 -3.84 -12.22 -3.19
CA GLY A 81 -2.65 -12.24 -2.34
C GLY A 81 -1.49 -12.97 -2.97
N LYS A 82 -1.71 -14.21 -3.44
CA LYS A 82 -0.70 -15.00 -4.16
C LYS A 82 -0.14 -14.23 -5.36
N ASN A 83 -1.01 -13.62 -6.16
CA ASN A 83 -0.60 -12.85 -7.34
C ASN A 83 0.18 -11.57 -6.97
N LEU A 84 -0.26 -10.84 -5.96
CA LEU A 84 0.38 -9.60 -5.51
C LEU A 84 1.75 -9.88 -4.90
N ILE A 85 1.90 -10.94 -4.10
CA ILE A 85 3.18 -11.39 -3.57
C ILE A 85 4.12 -11.79 -4.73
N LYS A 86 3.64 -12.59 -5.70
CA LYS A 86 4.41 -12.96 -6.90
C LYS A 86 4.88 -11.75 -7.71
N ARG A 87 4.08 -10.67 -7.77
CA ARG A 87 4.39 -9.43 -8.50
C ARG A 87 5.12 -8.37 -7.66
N THR A 88 5.29 -8.60 -6.36
CA THR A 88 6.01 -7.65 -5.49
C THR A 88 7.46 -7.51 -5.96
N ARG A 89 7.99 -6.29 -6.00
CA ARG A 89 9.36 -6.00 -6.42
C ARG A 89 10.36 -6.44 -5.34
N PRO A 90 11.59 -6.84 -5.70
CA PRO A 90 12.64 -7.07 -4.72
C PRO A 90 12.83 -5.84 -3.82
N GLY A 91 13.09 -6.08 -2.53
CA GLY A 91 13.25 -5.05 -1.51
C GLY A 91 11.95 -4.50 -0.90
N HIS A 92 10.78 -4.79 -1.49
CA HIS A 92 9.48 -4.48 -0.90
C HIS A 92 9.03 -5.58 0.08
N PHE A 93 8.14 -5.23 1.01
CA PHE A 93 7.69 -6.15 2.06
C PHE A 93 6.49 -7.02 1.64
N ILE A 94 6.53 -8.27 2.08
CA ILE A 94 5.42 -9.24 2.05
C ILE A 94 5.25 -9.86 3.44
N GLN A 95 4.02 -10.23 3.78
CA GLN A 95 3.74 -10.94 5.02
C GLN A 95 3.81 -12.45 4.81
N LEU A 96 4.59 -13.15 5.63
CA LEU A 96 4.62 -14.61 5.67
C LEU A 96 3.32 -15.16 6.30
N PRO A 97 2.98 -16.44 6.06
CA PRO A 97 1.85 -17.08 6.75
C PRO A 97 1.95 -17.03 8.28
N SER A 98 3.17 -16.96 8.83
CA SER A 98 3.42 -16.76 10.26
C SER A 98 3.08 -15.36 10.78
N GLY A 99 2.63 -14.44 9.91
CA GLY A 99 2.35 -13.05 10.23
C GLY A 99 3.59 -12.14 10.22
N LYS A 100 4.79 -12.71 10.12
CA LYS A 100 6.06 -11.96 10.08
C LYS A 100 6.24 -11.25 8.73
N TRP A 101 6.84 -10.07 8.76
CA TRP A 101 7.21 -9.32 7.56
C TRP A 101 8.59 -9.75 7.06
N THR A 102 8.72 -9.95 5.75
CA THR A 102 10.01 -10.15 5.08
C THR A 102 10.11 -9.26 3.84
N LYS A 103 11.32 -8.85 3.48
CA LYS A 103 11.56 -8.28 2.14
C LYS A 103 11.58 -9.42 1.13
N LYS A 104 11.02 -9.17 -0.04
CA LYS A 104 11.10 -10.08 -1.18
C LYS A 104 12.44 -9.94 -1.92
#